data_AF-A0A366ZXM8-F1
#
_entry.id   AF-A0A366ZXM8-F1
#
_cell.length_a   1.000
_cell.length_b   1.000
_cell.length_c   1.000
_cell.angle_alpha   90.00
_cell.angle_beta   90.00
_cell.angle_gamma   90.00
#
_symmetry.space_group_name_H-M   'P 1'
#
loop_
_entity.id
_entity.type
_entity.pdbx_description
1 polymer ?
#
loop_
_entity_poly.entity_id
_entity_poly.type
_entity_poly.pdbx_seq_one_letter_code
_entity_poly.pdbx_strand_id
1 'polypeptide(L)'
;MARICTGRPSDRRTTTVHTPPSWQPMAFTRPADLGPRRGDVSGPRVVSPLPCASGADQGAVIVSSKRPAGLAVVVLAVVAFVVGAVSPASAATSAADSFSRTVSNGLGTADGGGAWSLVGPSGRFSVGGGTARLSLSAATELTATLATTTIRDTDVVATVGMTALARNGSVYQGVLARRTGATEYAGRVIVSSTGAVTVNLMAGQTSLRSAVVPGLTVAAGTGVRIRLQVTGVHPTTVRARAWRVGAAEPTTWQVSTTDGTAALQTAGAVGIRAYLGSGTTNGPIVSTVDDLVARSLAPVNAAPTASFTATPSGATVAFDATGSRDADGSIASYAWTFGDGTSGTGARPAHTYAAPGTYTVGLTVTDNAGATASTSRSVTVTPAGNRAPVPTLLQESNATSASFWGDRSTDPDGTVVAHHWAFGDGTTGTGAAVTHTYATPGSFDVTLTVTDDRGATAAVTRRISVYAAGTRPTQAQWLADLTPAVDGGIAHLEASASVPRPAIVLDIDNTSLQSYYGNAAAVPAVLEFQRAAIARGYTILFATGRSADTGGTLWQLQQAGYRVDALCFRDPAATSTQASKTACRAAWTAQGYTIVANRTTDLLGGNSGQQYLLPNYGFLD
;
A
#
# COMPACT_ATOMS: atom_id res chain seq x y z
N MET A 1 -9.62 -14.84 38.66
CA MET A 1 -10.58 -15.80 39.26
C MET A 1 -11.98 -15.47 38.76
N ALA A 2 -12.65 -16.47 38.15
CA ALA A 2 -14.11 -16.67 37.98
C ALA A 2 -14.96 -15.59 37.27
N ARG A 3 -15.98 -15.89 36.44
CA ARG A 3 -16.45 -17.09 35.71
C ARG A 3 -17.51 -16.58 34.70
N ILE A 4 -17.67 -17.35 33.63
CA ILE A 4 -18.60 -17.23 32.50
C ILE A 4 -20.09 -17.25 32.91
N CYS A 5 -20.95 -16.57 32.14
CA CYS A 5 -22.28 -17.09 31.79
C CYS A 5 -22.69 -16.65 30.37
N THR A 6 -23.05 -17.66 29.57
CA THR A 6 -23.49 -17.67 28.18
C THR A 6 -24.99 -17.38 28.01
N GLY A 7 -25.41 -16.89 26.83
CA GLY A 7 -26.82 -16.98 26.43
C GLY A 7 -27.15 -16.30 25.09
N ARG A 8 -27.41 -17.11 24.06
CA ARG A 8 -28.25 -16.81 22.88
C ARG A 8 -29.31 -17.93 22.84
N PRO A 9 -30.57 -17.70 22.41
CA PRO A 9 -30.89 -17.90 20.99
C PRO A 9 -32.11 -17.10 20.43
N SER A 10 -32.25 -17.12 19.08
CA SER A 10 -33.48 -17.06 18.21
C SER A 10 -34.53 -15.94 18.45
N ASP A 11 -35.17 -15.30 17.46
CA ASP A 11 -35.82 -15.85 16.26
C ASP A 11 -36.28 -14.73 15.27
N ARG A 12 -36.68 -15.11 14.05
CA ARG A 12 -37.23 -14.26 12.96
C ARG A 12 -38.61 -13.64 13.28
N ARG A 13 -38.90 -12.42 12.77
CA ARG A 13 -40.10 -12.10 11.96
C ARG A 13 -40.14 -10.67 11.37
N THR A 14 -40.72 -10.67 10.18
CA THR A 14 -41.12 -9.74 9.11
C THR A 14 -41.83 -8.38 9.44
N THR A 15 -41.63 -7.42 8.50
CA THR A 15 -42.48 -6.28 8.03
C THR A 15 -42.88 -5.16 9.03
N THR A 16 -42.74 -3.86 8.73
CA THR A 16 -43.60 -3.07 7.82
C THR A 16 -43.00 -1.67 7.56
N VAL A 17 -43.17 -1.16 6.34
CA VAL A 17 -42.81 0.20 5.89
C VAL A 17 -43.90 1.19 6.30
N HIS A 18 -43.55 2.31 6.94
CA HIS A 18 -44.42 3.48 7.07
C HIS A 18 -43.72 4.74 6.54
N THR A 19 -44.42 5.43 5.64
CA THR A 19 -44.11 6.76 5.10
C THR A 19 -44.30 7.85 6.17
N PRO A 20 -43.53 8.97 6.13
CA PRO A 20 -43.64 10.05 7.12
C PRO A 20 -44.67 11.11 6.71
N PRO A 21 -45.37 11.77 7.66
CA PRO A 21 -46.12 12.98 7.37
C PRO A 21 -45.26 14.26 7.56
N SER A 22 -45.68 15.26 6.81
CA SER A 22 -45.19 16.62 6.64
C SER A 22 -45.05 17.46 7.93
N TRP A 23 -44.00 18.28 7.99
CA TRP A 23 -43.79 19.32 9.00
C TRP A 23 -44.44 20.66 8.60
N GLN A 24 -45.25 21.23 9.50
CA GLN A 24 -45.61 22.66 9.52
C GLN A 24 -44.79 23.38 10.61
N PRO A 25 -44.38 24.65 10.41
CA PRO A 25 -43.62 25.41 11.40
C PRO A 25 -44.54 26.16 12.38
N MET A 26 -44.30 26.01 13.69
CA MET A 26 -44.87 26.85 14.74
C MET A 26 -43.98 28.08 14.99
N ALA A 27 -44.62 29.25 15.04
CA ALA A 27 -44.05 30.51 15.46
C ALA A 27 -44.00 30.61 17.00
N PHE A 28 -42.90 31.14 17.54
CA PHE A 28 -42.80 31.49 18.97
C PHE A 28 -42.96 33.00 19.17
N THR A 29 -43.95 33.36 19.99
CA THR A 29 -44.21 34.70 20.52
C THR A 29 -43.33 34.99 21.75
N ARG A 30 -42.87 36.25 21.87
CA ARG A 30 -42.19 36.81 23.05
C ARG A 30 -43.16 37.01 24.23
N PRO A 31 -42.65 37.04 25.46
CA PRO A 31 -43.19 37.92 26.51
C PRO A 31 -42.19 38.99 26.97
N ALA A 32 -42.75 40.09 27.46
CA ALA A 32 -42.10 41.31 27.92
C ALA A 32 -41.91 41.39 29.45
N ASP A 33 -40.98 42.27 29.83
CA ASP A 33 -40.87 43.09 31.05
C ASP A 33 -40.93 42.49 32.46
N LEU A 34 -39.81 42.60 33.19
CA LEU A 34 -39.76 43.17 34.55
C LEU A 34 -38.38 43.85 34.79
N GLY A 35 -38.43 45.08 35.32
CA GLY A 35 -37.28 45.96 35.62
C GLY A 35 -36.54 45.71 36.96
N PRO A 36 -35.68 46.64 37.42
CA PRO A 36 -34.30 46.31 37.82
C PRO A 36 -34.00 46.46 39.32
N ARG A 37 -33.00 45.72 39.86
CA ARG A 37 -32.26 46.10 41.09
C ARG A 37 -30.79 45.64 41.11
N ARG A 38 -29.93 46.65 41.26
CA ARG A 38 -28.59 46.80 41.87
C ARG A 38 -27.77 45.58 42.33
N GLY A 39 -26.46 45.65 42.03
CA GLY A 39 -25.40 45.52 43.05
C GLY A 39 -24.25 44.58 42.71
N ASP A 40 -23.10 45.17 42.34
CA ASP A 40 -21.69 44.76 42.52
C ASP A 40 -21.26 43.32 42.14
N VAL A 41 -20.11 43.05 41.51
CA VAL A 41 -18.74 43.32 41.96
C VAL A 41 -17.76 43.02 40.80
N SER A 42 -16.82 43.94 40.58
CA SER A 42 -15.48 43.85 39.95
C SER A 42 -15.19 42.82 38.83
N GLY A 43 -14.85 43.34 37.63
CA GLY A 43 -14.05 42.60 36.65
C GLY A 43 -12.53 42.73 36.89
N PRO A 44 -11.71 42.07 36.06
CA PRO A 44 -10.41 42.63 35.71
C PRO A 44 -10.17 42.72 34.20
N ARG A 45 -9.76 43.95 33.85
CA ARG A 45 -8.87 44.47 32.81
C ARG A 45 -8.35 43.55 31.68
N VAL A 46 -8.52 44.10 30.47
CA VAL A 46 -7.79 43.83 29.23
C VAL A 46 -6.35 44.34 29.33
N VAL A 47 -5.39 43.53 28.88
CA VAL A 47 -4.05 43.98 28.46
C VAL A 47 -3.80 43.43 27.05
N SER A 48 -3.43 44.33 26.14
CA SER A 48 -3.16 44.07 24.71
C SER A 48 -1.86 43.27 24.47
N PRO A 49 -1.73 42.54 23.35
CA PRO A 49 -0.59 41.67 23.07
C PRO A 49 0.44 42.30 22.12
N LEU A 50 1.70 41.85 22.22
CA LEU A 50 2.72 41.83 21.16
C LEU A 50 3.79 40.76 21.53
N PRO A 51 4.57 40.20 20.58
CA PRO A 51 4.52 38.78 20.24
C PRO A 51 5.86 38.03 20.44
N CYS A 52 5.81 36.69 20.48
CA CYS A 52 6.70 35.79 19.71
C CYS A 52 6.55 34.30 20.09
N ALA A 53 6.63 33.47 19.03
CA ALA A 53 7.29 32.16 18.95
C ALA A 53 6.67 30.90 19.61
N SER A 54 6.17 30.03 18.73
CA SER A 54 6.43 28.57 18.60
C SER A 54 6.34 27.64 19.82
N GLY A 55 5.50 26.60 19.69
CA GLY A 55 5.64 25.37 20.46
C GLY A 55 4.32 24.64 20.62
N ALA A 56 4.27 23.40 20.16
CA ALA A 56 3.11 22.51 20.21
C ALA A 56 2.68 22.17 21.64
N ASP A 57 1.36 22.01 21.83
CA ASP A 57 0.72 20.90 22.57
C ASP A 57 -0.77 21.22 22.77
N GLN A 58 -1.66 20.54 22.04
CA GLN A 58 -3.08 20.51 22.43
C GLN A 58 -3.33 19.25 23.23
N GLY A 59 -3.23 19.43 24.55
CA GLY A 59 -3.66 18.48 25.56
C GLY A 59 -5.17 18.26 25.54
N ALA A 60 -5.55 17.01 25.82
CA ALA A 60 -6.91 16.61 26.10
C ALA A 60 -7.48 17.39 27.29
N VAL A 61 -8.65 18.02 27.12
CA VAL A 61 -9.40 18.60 28.23
C VAL A 61 -10.25 17.49 28.87
N ILE A 62 -9.78 16.97 30.01
CA ILE A 62 -10.59 16.14 30.90
C ILE A 62 -11.38 17.08 31.82
N VAL A 63 -12.70 17.16 31.62
CA VAL A 63 -13.59 17.77 32.64
C VAL A 63 -14.04 16.66 33.59
N SER A 64 -13.45 16.64 34.79
CA SER A 64 -13.94 15.85 35.92
C SER A 64 -14.88 16.71 36.77
N SER A 65 -16.15 16.35 36.88
CA SER A 65 -17.03 16.86 37.94
C SER A 65 -17.36 15.75 38.95
N LYS A 66 -17.19 16.08 40.23
CA LYS A 66 -17.36 15.18 41.38
C LYS A 66 -18.80 15.29 41.93
N ARG A 67 -19.61 14.23 41.72
CA ARG A 67 -20.74 13.67 42.52
C ARG A 67 -22.07 14.46 42.66
N PRO A 68 -23.21 13.83 43.08
CA PRO A 68 -23.62 12.41 43.00
C PRO A 68 -25.03 12.17 42.40
N ALA A 69 -25.27 10.92 41.97
CA ALA A 69 -26.53 10.18 41.88
C ALA A 69 -27.82 10.89 41.37
N GLY A 70 -28.19 10.62 40.11
CA GLY A 70 -29.56 10.81 39.61
C GLY A 70 -29.63 10.73 38.08
N LEU A 71 -30.32 9.71 37.57
CA LEU A 71 -30.77 9.50 36.17
C LEU A 71 -29.87 10.03 35.03
N ALA A 72 -29.11 9.14 34.38
CA ALA A 72 -28.49 9.43 33.09
C ALA A 72 -29.55 9.37 31.97
N VAL A 73 -30.08 10.53 31.57
CA VAL A 73 -30.73 10.70 30.27
C VAL A 73 -29.62 10.74 29.22
N VAL A 74 -29.58 9.77 28.30
CA VAL A 74 -28.68 9.79 27.14
C VAL A 74 -29.19 10.85 26.16
N VAL A 75 -28.68 12.07 26.30
CA VAL A 75 -28.84 13.10 25.26
C VAL A 75 -27.79 12.79 24.19
N LEU A 76 -28.23 12.27 23.06
CA LEU A 76 -27.40 12.12 21.86
C LEU A 76 -27.12 13.53 21.32
N ALA A 77 -26.03 14.16 21.77
CA ALA A 77 -25.56 15.40 21.19
C ALA A 77 -25.03 15.11 19.78
N VAL A 78 -25.87 15.33 18.76
CA VAL A 78 -25.42 15.47 17.39
C VAL A 78 -24.57 16.74 17.35
N VAL A 79 -23.25 16.58 17.37
CA VAL A 79 -22.32 17.65 17.02
C VAL A 79 -22.53 17.91 15.52
N ALA A 80 -23.46 18.81 15.20
CA ALA A 80 -23.53 19.39 13.89
C ALA A 80 -22.22 20.16 13.69
N PHE A 81 -21.30 19.59 12.92
CA PHE A 81 -20.23 20.37 12.31
C PHE A 81 -20.92 21.47 11.51
N VAL A 82 -20.92 22.68 12.05
CA VAL A 82 -21.10 23.87 11.24
C VAL A 82 -19.89 23.87 10.33
N VAL A 83 -20.07 23.35 9.11
CA VAL A 83 -19.19 23.65 7.99
C VAL A 83 -19.29 25.16 7.88
N GLY A 84 -18.30 25.86 8.45
CA GLY A 84 -18.20 27.29 8.30
C GLY A 84 -18.28 27.58 6.81
N ALA A 85 -19.27 28.36 6.42
CA ALA A 85 -19.39 28.82 5.05
C ALA A 85 -18.03 29.38 4.66
N VAL A 86 -17.36 28.70 3.73
CA VAL A 86 -16.10 29.16 3.15
C VAL A 86 -16.44 30.54 2.60
N SER A 87 -15.84 31.58 3.19
CA SER A 87 -15.95 32.93 2.63
C SER A 87 -15.53 32.83 1.16
N PRO A 88 -16.26 33.43 0.20
CA PRO A 88 -15.87 33.34 -1.20
C PRO A 88 -14.43 33.84 -1.30
N ALA A 89 -13.53 32.93 -1.67
CA ALA A 89 -12.11 33.23 -1.84
C ALA A 89 -11.99 34.48 -2.71
N SER A 90 -11.29 35.50 -2.22
CA SER A 90 -11.07 36.71 -3.02
C SER A 90 -10.31 36.30 -4.29
N ALA A 91 -10.88 36.54 -5.46
CA ALA A 91 -10.26 36.25 -6.75
C ALA A 91 -8.83 36.83 -6.79
N ALA A 92 -7.82 35.98 -6.95
CA ALA A 92 -6.42 36.39 -6.97
C ALA A 92 -6.13 37.25 -8.22
N THR A 93 -5.43 38.37 -8.04
CA THR A 93 -4.99 39.22 -9.15
C THR A 93 -3.84 38.52 -9.88
N SER A 94 -4.05 38.21 -11.16
CA SER A 94 -3.10 37.44 -11.98
C SER A 94 -2.25 38.33 -12.88
N ALA A 95 -2.77 39.50 -13.27
CA ALA A 95 -2.03 40.56 -13.93
C ALA A 95 -2.65 41.92 -13.59
N ALA A 96 -1.82 42.95 -13.49
CA ALA A 96 -2.26 44.31 -13.23
C ALA A 96 -1.27 45.32 -13.80
N ASP A 97 -1.77 46.47 -14.20
CA ASP A 97 -0.94 47.58 -14.65
C ASP A 97 -1.63 48.92 -14.37
N SER A 98 -1.04 49.70 -13.47
CA SER A 98 -1.42 51.08 -13.16
C SER A 98 -0.86 52.10 -14.15
N PHE A 99 0.06 51.68 -15.02
CA PHE A 99 0.72 52.55 -16.01
C PHE A 99 1.39 53.80 -15.40
N SER A 100 1.82 53.72 -14.14
CA SER A 100 2.48 54.83 -13.41
C SER A 100 3.86 55.21 -13.94
N ARG A 101 4.45 54.36 -14.80
CA ARG A 101 5.76 54.56 -15.44
C ARG A 101 5.72 55.50 -16.65
N THR A 102 6.90 55.87 -17.17
CA THR A 102 7.05 56.62 -18.42
C THR A 102 7.89 55.82 -19.43
N VAL A 103 7.36 55.58 -20.63
CA VAL A 103 8.00 54.81 -21.71
C VAL A 103 7.65 55.47 -23.05
N SER A 104 8.63 55.72 -23.92
CA SER A 104 8.42 56.43 -25.19
C SER A 104 8.20 55.55 -26.42
N ASN A 105 8.67 54.30 -26.40
CA ASN A 105 8.61 53.36 -27.53
C ASN A 105 8.18 51.96 -27.06
N GLY A 106 6.93 51.82 -26.65
CA GLY A 106 6.37 50.60 -26.11
C GLY A 106 5.59 50.83 -24.81
N LEU A 107 5.17 49.72 -24.20
CA LEU A 107 4.51 49.74 -22.90
C LEU A 107 5.42 49.29 -21.75
N GLY A 108 6.57 48.67 -22.01
CA GLY A 108 7.48 48.17 -20.96
C GLY A 108 6.91 46.97 -20.19
N THR A 109 7.20 46.89 -18.90
CA THR A 109 6.76 45.81 -17.99
C THR A 109 5.59 46.27 -17.13
N ALA A 110 4.54 45.46 -17.04
CA ALA A 110 3.39 45.71 -16.17
C ALA A 110 3.75 45.50 -14.69
N ASP A 111 2.97 46.10 -13.79
CA ASP A 111 3.12 45.93 -12.33
C ASP A 111 2.96 44.46 -11.91
N GLY A 112 2.13 43.71 -12.64
CA GLY A 112 1.99 42.26 -12.54
C GLY A 112 1.64 41.64 -13.89
N GLY A 113 2.28 40.53 -14.21
CA GLY A 113 2.03 39.76 -15.44
C GLY A 113 3.10 39.87 -16.53
N GLY A 114 4.20 40.56 -16.27
CA GLY A 114 5.41 40.55 -17.11
C GLY A 114 5.47 41.66 -18.16
N ALA A 115 6.33 41.47 -19.17
CA ALA A 115 6.53 42.44 -20.24
C ALA A 115 5.38 42.43 -21.24
N TRP A 116 4.99 43.62 -21.71
CA TRP A 116 3.99 43.77 -22.77
C TRP A 116 4.54 43.31 -24.12
N SER A 117 3.84 42.39 -24.77
CA SER A 117 4.05 42.03 -26.17
C SER A 117 3.15 42.87 -27.07
N LEU A 118 3.70 43.44 -28.14
CA LEU A 118 3.02 44.43 -28.98
C LEU A 118 2.71 43.86 -30.36
N VAL A 119 1.50 44.14 -30.86
CA VAL A 119 1.10 43.89 -32.25
C VAL A 119 0.86 45.25 -32.89
N GLY A 120 1.85 45.69 -33.67
CA GLY A 120 1.94 46.99 -34.31
C GLY A 120 3.30 47.66 -34.06
N PRO A 121 3.63 48.77 -34.75
CA PRO A 121 4.89 49.47 -34.57
C PRO A 121 5.05 50.00 -33.14
N SER A 122 6.17 49.71 -32.48
CA SER A 122 6.43 50.09 -31.08
C SER A 122 6.35 51.60 -30.82
N GLY A 123 6.74 52.43 -31.78
CA GLY A 123 6.63 53.90 -31.69
C GLY A 123 5.20 54.44 -31.67
N ARG A 124 4.18 53.58 -31.83
CA ARG A 124 2.77 53.94 -31.62
C ARG A 124 2.26 53.61 -30.21
N PHE A 125 3.10 53.02 -29.38
CA PHE A 125 2.81 52.71 -27.98
C PHE A 125 3.71 53.57 -27.10
N SER A 126 3.14 54.14 -26.04
CA SER A 126 3.90 54.83 -25.00
C SER A 126 3.17 54.69 -23.67
N VAL A 127 3.87 54.97 -22.57
CA VAL A 127 3.26 55.17 -21.25
C VAL A 127 3.65 56.56 -20.78
N GLY A 128 2.67 57.35 -20.34
CA GLY A 128 2.95 58.69 -19.83
C GLY A 128 1.73 59.36 -19.24
N GLY A 129 1.94 60.08 -18.14
CA GLY A 129 0.86 60.70 -17.36
C GLY A 129 -0.11 59.67 -16.78
N GLY A 130 0.42 58.54 -16.30
CA GLY A 130 -0.37 57.48 -15.65
C GLY A 130 -1.23 56.63 -16.60
N THR A 131 -0.96 56.64 -17.92
CA THR A 131 -1.79 55.90 -18.88
C THR A 131 -0.93 55.24 -19.96
N ALA A 132 -1.31 54.05 -20.41
CA ALA A 132 -0.88 53.51 -21.69
C ALA A 132 -1.53 54.31 -22.82
N ARG A 133 -0.75 54.63 -23.86
CA ARG A 133 -1.14 55.49 -24.98
C ARG A 133 -0.89 54.78 -26.29
N LEU A 134 -1.96 54.57 -27.05
CA LEU A 134 -1.97 53.92 -28.37
C LEU A 134 -2.31 54.97 -29.43
N SER A 135 -1.35 55.35 -30.27
CA SER A 135 -1.50 56.37 -31.31
C SER A 135 -2.07 55.77 -32.61
N LEU A 136 -3.34 56.08 -32.89
CA LEU A 136 -4.11 55.47 -33.97
C LEU A 136 -4.25 56.41 -35.16
N SER A 137 -3.89 55.94 -36.34
CA SER A 137 -4.30 56.56 -37.61
C SER A 137 -5.60 55.90 -38.09
N ALA A 138 -6.29 56.50 -39.06
CA ALA A 138 -7.46 55.87 -39.66
C ALA A 138 -7.10 54.46 -40.17
N ALA A 139 -8.00 53.50 -39.97
CA ALA A 139 -7.82 52.09 -40.31
C ALA A 139 -6.63 51.39 -39.60
N THR A 140 -6.16 51.92 -38.46
CA THR A 140 -5.10 51.27 -37.66
C THR A 140 -5.71 50.52 -36.48
N GLU A 141 -5.32 49.25 -36.32
CA GLU A 141 -5.51 48.49 -35.08
C GLU A 141 -4.17 48.29 -34.37
N LEU A 142 -4.17 48.45 -33.06
CA LEU A 142 -3.03 48.20 -32.18
C LEU A 142 -3.47 47.28 -31.06
N THR A 143 -2.64 46.29 -30.72
CA THR A 143 -2.89 45.37 -29.61
C THR A 143 -1.64 45.23 -28.75
N ALA A 144 -1.83 45.08 -27.45
CA ALA A 144 -0.77 44.73 -26.53
C ALA A 144 -1.28 43.62 -25.58
N THR A 145 -0.43 42.65 -25.27
CA THR A 145 -0.78 41.49 -24.43
C THR A 145 0.27 41.21 -23.36
N LEU A 146 -0.16 40.66 -22.23
CA LEU A 146 0.70 40.09 -21.20
C LEU A 146 0.82 38.59 -21.44
N ALA A 147 1.71 38.22 -22.36
CA ALA A 147 1.79 36.86 -22.90
C ALA A 147 2.21 35.80 -21.86
N THR A 148 2.91 36.20 -20.80
CA THR A 148 3.36 35.33 -19.72
C THR A 148 2.27 34.99 -18.70
N THR A 149 1.12 35.68 -18.75
CA THR A 149 -0.02 35.41 -17.88
C THR A 149 -1.16 34.81 -18.69
N THR A 150 -1.30 33.48 -18.62
CA THR A 150 -2.39 32.75 -19.27
C THR A 150 -3.47 32.39 -18.26
N ILE A 151 -4.70 32.86 -18.48
CA ILE A 151 -5.84 32.65 -17.57
C ILE A 151 -7.00 32.07 -18.38
N ARG A 152 -7.69 31.07 -17.83
CA ARG A 152 -8.90 30.51 -18.45
C ARG A 152 -10.12 31.33 -18.06
N ASP A 153 -10.49 31.28 -16.79
CA ASP A 153 -11.67 31.98 -16.27
C ASP A 153 -11.20 33.33 -15.76
N THR A 154 -11.54 34.40 -16.48
CA THR A 154 -10.91 35.72 -16.32
C THR A 154 -11.95 36.80 -16.09
N ASP A 155 -11.67 37.69 -15.15
CA ASP A 155 -12.35 38.98 -14.98
C ASP A 155 -11.35 40.11 -15.22
N VAL A 156 -11.54 40.88 -16.29
CA VAL A 156 -10.66 42.00 -16.66
C VAL A 156 -11.42 43.31 -16.53
N VAL A 157 -10.82 44.26 -15.81
CA VAL A 157 -11.31 45.64 -15.68
C VAL A 157 -10.22 46.59 -16.16
N ALA A 158 -10.59 47.64 -16.88
CA ALA A 158 -9.71 48.77 -17.18
C ALA A 158 -10.51 50.05 -17.36
N THR A 159 -9.84 51.19 -17.27
CA THR A 159 -10.34 52.48 -17.73
C THR A 159 -9.81 52.75 -19.13
N VAL A 160 -10.69 53.08 -20.07
CA VAL A 160 -10.33 53.50 -21.44
C VAL A 160 -10.77 54.94 -21.70
N GLY A 161 -10.01 55.68 -22.49
CA GLY A 161 -10.34 57.06 -22.87
C GLY A 161 -9.65 57.48 -24.17
N MET A 162 -9.96 58.65 -24.71
CA MET A 162 -9.34 59.12 -25.96
C MET A 162 -9.04 60.62 -25.94
N THR A 163 -8.02 61.06 -26.68
CA THR A 163 -7.65 62.49 -26.77
C THR A 163 -8.56 63.32 -27.65
N ALA A 164 -9.33 62.69 -28.54
CA ALA A 164 -10.30 63.35 -29.42
C ALA A 164 -11.41 62.36 -29.81
N LEU A 165 -12.61 62.87 -30.11
CA LEU A 165 -13.64 62.08 -30.78
C LEU A 165 -13.28 61.91 -32.27
N ALA A 166 -13.64 60.76 -32.85
CA ALA A 166 -13.45 60.51 -34.27
C ALA A 166 -14.45 61.32 -35.11
N ARG A 167 -13.95 62.13 -36.05
CA ARG A 167 -14.77 62.83 -37.04
C ARG A 167 -15.07 61.90 -38.21
N ASN A 168 -16.36 61.64 -38.47
CA ASN A 168 -16.85 60.70 -39.49
C ASN A 168 -16.47 59.23 -39.23
N GLY A 169 -16.32 58.85 -37.96
CA GLY A 169 -15.92 57.49 -37.58
C GLY A 169 -16.23 57.17 -36.13
N SER A 170 -15.53 56.16 -35.60
CA SER A 170 -15.63 55.75 -34.21
C SER A 170 -14.28 55.30 -33.69
N VAL A 171 -14.06 55.48 -32.40
CA VAL A 171 -12.91 54.93 -31.67
C VAL A 171 -13.36 53.64 -30.99
N TYR A 172 -12.64 52.55 -31.22
CA TYR A 172 -12.92 51.24 -30.67
C TYR A 172 -11.81 50.90 -29.68
N GLN A 173 -12.14 50.69 -28.42
CA GLN A 173 -11.16 50.48 -27.35
C GLN A 173 -11.62 49.30 -26.51
N GLY A 174 -10.74 48.41 -26.12
CA GLY A 174 -11.17 47.22 -25.40
C GLY A 174 -10.09 46.52 -24.63
N VAL A 175 -10.56 45.61 -23.78
CA VAL A 175 -9.74 44.68 -23.03
C VAL A 175 -9.89 43.27 -23.59
N LEU A 176 -8.84 42.48 -23.46
CA LEU A 176 -8.78 41.06 -23.83
C LEU A 176 -8.76 40.23 -22.56
N ALA A 177 -9.67 39.26 -22.45
CA ALA A 177 -9.74 38.37 -21.30
C ALA A 177 -9.13 36.99 -21.55
N ARG A 178 -9.06 36.58 -22.82
CA ARG A 178 -8.51 35.28 -23.24
C ARG A 178 -8.08 35.37 -24.70
N ARG A 179 -6.76 35.38 -24.96
CA ARG A 179 -6.17 35.38 -26.30
C ARG A 179 -5.26 34.17 -26.51
N THR A 180 -5.46 33.46 -27.62
CA THR A 180 -4.65 32.32 -28.05
C THR A 180 -4.17 32.56 -29.47
N GLY A 181 -2.85 32.74 -29.64
CA GLY A 181 -2.28 33.19 -30.90
C GLY A 181 -2.86 34.53 -31.36
N ALA A 182 -3.53 34.54 -32.52
CA ALA A 182 -4.18 35.72 -33.11
C ALA A 182 -5.68 35.84 -32.79
N THR A 183 -6.28 34.85 -32.12
CA THR A 183 -7.72 34.81 -31.81
C THR A 183 -7.95 35.22 -30.36
N GLU A 184 -9.00 35.98 -30.09
CA GLU A 184 -9.24 36.56 -28.76
C GLU A 184 -10.71 36.75 -28.41
N TYR A 185 -11.07 36.62 -27.13
CA TYR A 185 -12.29 37.25 -26.59
C TYR A 185 -11.99 38.68 -26.16
N ALA A 186 -12.68 39.63 -26.77
CA ALA A 186 -12.55 41.05 -26.46
C ALA A 186 -13.89 41.69 -26.10
N GLY A 187 -13.86 42.58 -25.11
CA GLY A 187 -14.93 43.49 -24.76
C GLY A 187 -14.52 44.89 -25.19
N ARG A 188 -15.30 45.52 -26.07
CA ARG A 188 -14.99 46.83 -26.66
C ARG A 188 -16.01 47.88 -26.22
N VAL A 189 -15.50 49.03 -25.83
CA VAL A 189 -16.20 50.32 -25.81
C VAL A 189 -16.00 50.96 -27.19
N ILE A 190 -17.10 51.22 -27.88
CA ILE A 190 -17.12 51.92 -29.17
C ILE A 190 -17.72 53.29 -28.92
N VAL A 191 -16.94 54.34 -29.20
CA VAL A 191 -17.34 55.74 -29.03
C VAL A 191 -17.55 56.34 -30.42
N SER A 192 -18.80 56.74 -30.70
CA SER A 192 -19.16 57.39 -31.97
C SER A 192 -18.64 58.84 -32.05
N SER A 193 -18.81 59.47 -33.21
CA SER A 193 -18.53 60.90 -33.40
C SER A 193 -19.37 61.83 -32.51
N THR A 194 -20.52 61.37 -32.03
CA THR A 194 -21.37 62.10 -31.07
C THR A 194 -21.03 61.80 -29.62
N GLY A 195 -20.05 60.93 -29.37
CA GLY A 195 -19.66 60.47 -28.04
C GLY A 195 -20.54 59.35 -27.48
N ALA A 196 -21.55 58.87 -28.22
CA ALA A 196 -22.40 57.77 -27.75
C ALA A 196 -21.61 56.48 -27.60
N VAL A 197 -21.83 55.76 -26.50
CA VAL A 197 -21.08 54.55 -26.16
C VAL A 197 -21.87 53.28 -26.51
N THR A 198 -21.21 52.36 -27.20
CA THR A 198 -21.69 50.98 -27.43
C THR A 198 -20.72 50.00 -26.80
N VAL A 199 -21.24 48.96 -26.13
CA VAL A 199 -20.45 47.83 -25.63
C VAL A 199 -20.62 46.65 -26.56
N ASN A 200 -19.51 46.05 -26.96
CA ASN A 200 -19.48 45.00 -27.96
C ASN A 200 -18.55 43.84 -27.56
N LEU A 201 -19.06 42.62 -27.66
CA LEU A 201 -18.32 41.38 -27.43
C LEU A 201 -17.85 40.80 -28.76
N MET A 202 -16.60 40.35 -28.78
CA MET A 202 -15.94 39.82 -29.97
C MET A 202 -15.32 38.45 -29.71
N ALA A 203 -15.32 37.59 -30.73
CA ALA A 203 -14.40 36.48 -30.89
C ALA A 203 -13.54 36.74 -32.14
N GLY A 204 -12.28 37.09 -31.96
CA GLY A 204 -11.40 37.58 -33.02
C GLY A 204 -11.96 38.86 -33.68
N GLN A 205 -12.30 38.75 -34.96
CA GLN A 205 -12.90 39.84 -35.75
C GLN A 205 -14.43 39.71 -35.87
N THR A 206 -15.04 38.68 -35.28
CA THR A 206 -16.49 38.47 -35.31
C THR A 206 -17.16 39.10 -34.10
N SER A 207 -18.19 39.92 -34.34
CA SER A 207 -19.05 40.45 -33.28
C SER A 207 -20.03 39.41 -32.80
N LEU A 208 -19.92 39.03 -31.53
CA LEU A 208 -20.82 38.08 -30.87
C LEU A 208 -22.10 38.77 -30.41
N ARG A 209 -21.97 39.93 -29.77
CA ARG A 209 -23.11 40.71 -29.26
C ARG A 209 -22.75 42.18 -29.09
N SER A 210 -23.70 43.08 -29.35
CA SER A 210 -23.48 44.53 -29.23
C SER A 210 -24.72 45.21 -28.67
N ALA A 211 -24.54 46.24 -27.84
CA ALA A 211 -25.62 47.08 -27.35
C ALA A 211 -25.14 48.50 -27.07
N VAL A 212 -25.95 49.50 -27.46
CA VAL A 212 -25.75 50.89 -27.04
C VAL A 212 -26.00 50.97 -25.53
N VAL A 213 -25.15 51.68 -24.80
CA VAL A 213 -25.33 51.90 -23.36
C VAL A 213 -26.27 53.10 -23.16
N PRO A 214 -27.49 52.91 -22.66
CA PRO A 214 -28.46 54.00 -22.54
C PRO A 214 -27.93 55.12 -21.65
N GLY A 215 -28.03 56.36 -22.14
CA GLY A 215 -27.61 57.56 -21.39
C GLY A 215 -26.11 57.76 -21.23
N LEU A 216 -25.26 56.88 -21.79
CA LEU A 216 -23.80 57.05 -21.72
C LEU A 216 -23.26 57.72 -22.99
N THR A 217 -22.98 59.01 -22.87
CA THR A 217 -22.22 59.81 -23.84
C THR A 217 -20.93 60.28 -23.19
N VAL A 218 -19.81 60.28 -23.91
CA VAL A 218 -18.49 60.68 -23.42
C VAL A 218 -17.81 61.70 -24.34
N ALA A 219 -16.98 62.56 -23.76
CA ALA A 219 -16.19 63.55 -24.47
C ALA A 219 -14.71 63.14 -24.52
N ALA A 220 -13.93 63.81 -25.37
CA ALA A 220 -12.48 63.68 -25.35
C ALA A 220 -11.90 63.98 -23.96
N GLY A 221 -10.90 63.21 -23.53
CA GLY A 221 -10.28 63.32 -22.21
C GLY A 221 -11.09 62.71 -21.06
N THR A 222 -12.30 62.19 -21.30
CA THR A 222 -13.08 61.49 -20.28
C THR A 222 -12.91 59.97 -20.37
N GLY A 223 -12.88 59.31 -19.21
CA GLY A 223 -12.68 57.86 -19.10
C GLY A 223 -13.99 57.07 -18.97
N VAL A 224 -13.99 55.86 -19.53
CA VAL A 224 -15.01 54.82 -19.39
C VAL A 224 -14.37 53.61 -18.73
N ARG A 225 -14.91 53.11 -17.62
CA ARG A 225 -14.54 51.79 -17.11
C ARG A 225 -15.23 50.73 -17.92
N ILE A 226 -14.48 49.71 -18.35
CA ILE A 226 -15.00 48.49 -18.96
C ILE A 226 -14.62 47.30 -18.10
N ARG A 227 -15.58 46.39 -17.91
CA ARG A 227 -15.36 45.08 -17.31
C ARG A 227 -15.78 44.00 -18.30
N LEU A 228 -14.90 43.04 -18.53
CA LEU A 228 -15.10 41.86 -19.36
C LEU A 228 -14.90 40.62 -18.51
N GLN A 229 -15.87 39.71 -18.54
CA GLN A 229 -15.79 38.43 -17.87
C GLN A 229 -15.94 37.28 -18.87
N VAL A 230 -15.01 36.32 -18.78
CA VAL A 230 -14.95 35.13 -19.63
C VAL A 230 -14.82 33.91 -18.72
N THR A 231 -15.79 33.00 -18.74
CA THR A 231 -15.83 31.83 -17.84
C THR A 231 -16.28 30.56 -18.55
N GLY A 232 -15.70 29.43 -18.18
CA GLY A 232 -16.04 28.11 -18.68
C GLY A 232 -15.41 27.80 -20.05
N VAL A 233 -15.77 26.63 -20.55
CA VAL A 233 -15.40 26.06 -21.85
C VAL A 233 -16.58 25.22 -22.35
N HIS A 234 -16.79 25.12 -23.66
CA HIS A 234 -17.80 24.24 -24.27
C HIS A 234 -19.26 24.43 -23.79
N PRO A 235 -19.88 25.62 -23.92
CA PRO A 235 -19.33 26.85 -24.49
C PRO A 235 -18.79 27.80 -23.41
N THR A 236 -17.89 28.69 -23.84
CA THR A 236 -17.42 29.78 -22.97
C THR A 236 -18.51 30.83 -22.84
N THR A 237 -18.78 31.31 -21.62
CA THR A 237 -19.65 32.46 -21.37
C THR A 237 -18.83 33.75 -21.44
N VAL A 238 -19.28 34.72 -22.23
CA VAL A 238 -18.62 36.02 -22.43
C VAL A 238 -19.62 37.13 -22.12
N ARG A 239 -19.26 38.05 -21.23
CA ARG A 239 -20.13 39.16 -20.83
C ARG A 239 -19.35 40.43 -20.49
N ALA A 240 -19.93 41.59 -20.79
CA ALA A 240 -19.30 42.87 -20.54
C ALA A 240 -20.29 43.94 -20.10
N ARG A 241 -19.75 44.91 -19.37
CA ARG A 241 -20.43 46.16 -19.01
C ARG A 241 -19.44 47.31 -19.02
N ALA A 242 -19.94 48.50 -19.33
CA ALA A 242 -19.17 49.73 -19.31
C ALA A 242 -19.96 50.87 -18.66
N TRP A 243 -19.24 51.75 -17.97
CA TRP A 243 -19.81 52.89 -17.27
C TRP A 243 -18.80 54.04 -17.19
N ARG A 244 -19.30 55.26 -17.02
CA ARG A 244 -18.45 56.45 -16.87
C ARG A 244 -17.60 56.34 -15.60
N VAL A 245 -16.34 56.78 -15.65
CA VAL A 245 -15.51 56.92 -14.44
C VAL A 245 -16.20 57.84 -13.43
N GLY A 246 -16.23 57.43 -12.16
CA GLY A 246 -16.94 58.13 -11.09
C GLY A 246 -18.42 57.76 -10.93
N ALA A 247 -19.01 57.06 -11.90
CA ALA A 247 -20.34 56.47 -11.73
C ALA A 247 -20.26 55.09 -11.05
N ALA A 248 -21.37 54.67 -10.41
CA ALA A 248 -21.49 53.33 -9.87
C ALA A 248 -21.45 52.27 -10.98
N GLU A 249 -20.81 51.13 -10.70
CA GLU A 249 -20.79 50.00 -11.62
C GLU A 249 -22.21 49.42 -11.80
N PRO A 250 -22.70 49.22 -13.04
CA PRO A 250 -24.02 48.65 -13.28
C PRO A 250 -24.11 47.23 -12.72
N THR A 251 -25.18 46.89 -12.00
CA THR A 251 -25.36 45.53 -11.45
C THR A 251 -25.65 44.49 -12.53
N THR A 252 -26.28 44.90 -13.64
CA THR A 252 -26.62 44.03 -14.78
C THR A 252 -25.52 44.03 -15.85
N TRP A 253 -25.34 42.87 -16.48
CA TRP A 253 -24.50 42.76 -17.67
C TRP A 253 -25.22 43.34 -18.88
N GLN A 254 -24.65 44.39 -19.49
CA GLN A 254 -25.25 45.06 -20.65
C GLN A 254 -25.23 44.17 -21.89
N VAL A 255 -24.18 43.36 -22.04
CA VAL A 255 -24.07 42.32 -23.06
C VAL A 255 -23.57 41.02 -22.44
N SER A 256 -24.17 39.91 -22.83
CA SER A 256 -23.82 38.54 -22.41
C SER A 256 -24.22 37.56 -23.49
N THR A 257 -23.36 36.58 -23.77
CA THR A 257 -23.58 35.50 -24.74
C THR A 257 -22.69 34.30 -24.41
N THR A 258 -22.89 33.18 -25.10
CA THR A 258 -21.96 32.05 -25.12
C THR A 258 -21.28 31.96 -26.48
N ASP A 259 -20.08 31.36 -26.52
CA ASP A 259 -19.33 31.12 -27.75
C ASP A 259 -18.51 29.82 -27.67
N GLY A 260 -18.41 29.12 -28.81
CA GLY A 260 -17.77 27.82 -28.94
C GLY A 260 -16.49 27.82 -29.79
N THR A 261 -15.90 28.98 -30.08
CA THR A 261 -14.69 29.08 -30.92
C THR A 261 -13.58 28.21 -30.33
N ALA A 262 -13.15 27.18 -31.06
CA ALA A 262 -12.28 26.12 -30.55
C ALA A 262 -10.96 26.65 -29.96
N ALA A 263 -10.30 27.57 -30.65
CA ALA A 263 -9.04 28.18 -30.18
C ALA A 263 -9.19 28.91 -28.84
N LEU A 264 -10.39 29.35 -28.48
CA LEU A 264 -10.67 30.12 -27.27
C LEU A 264 -11.25 29.28 -26.13
N GLN A 265 -11.23 27.95 -26.23
CA GLN A 265 -11.68 27.05 -25.16
C GLN A 265 -10.55 26.65 -24.19
N THR A 266 -9.36 27.27 -24.29
CA THR A 266 -8.20 27.02 -23.41
C THR A 266 -7.78 28.32 -22.69
N ALA A 267 -6.87 28.23 -21.72
CA ALA A 267 -6.31 29.43 -21.08
C ALA A 267 -5.59 30.31 -22.11
N GLY A 268 -5.70 31.63 -21.97
CA GLY A 268 -5.13 32.59 -22.92
C GLY A 268 -4.63 33.85 -22.25
N ALA A 269 -3.85 34.64 -23.00
CA ALA A 269 -3.28 35.89 -22.54
C ALA A 269 -4.36 36.97 -22.35
N VAL A 270 -4.10 37.91 -21.44
CA VAL A 270 -4.88 39.13 -21.25
C VAL A 270 -4.20 40.31 -21.95
N GLY A 271 -4.94 41.39 -22.19
CA GLY A 271 -4.37 42.54 -22.88
C GLY A 271 -5.35 43.66 -23.18
N ILE A 272 -4.92 44.57 -24.05
CA ILE A 272 -5.66 45.75 -24.47
C ILE A 272 -5.60 45.87 -25.99
N ARG A 273 -6.68 46.37 -26.60
CA ARG A 273 -6.75 46.64 -28.04
C ARG A 273 -7.39 47.99 -28.31
N ALA A 274 -6.97 48.63 -29.40
CA ALA A 274 -7.66 49.80 -29.91
C ALA A 274 -7.64 49.85 -31.44
N TYR A 275 -8.74 50.30 -32.03
CA TYR A 275 -8.89 50.49 -33.47
C TYR A 275 -9.55 51.84 -33.75
N LEU A 276 -9.08 52.53 -34.80
CA LEU A 276 -9.71 53.75 -35.27
C LEU A 276 -10.39 53.51 -36.63
N GLY A 277 -11.69 53.78 -36.70
CA GLY A 277 -12.50 53.55 -37.90
C GLY A 277 -11.92 54.22 -39.14
N SER A 278 -11.97 53.52 -40.28
CA SER A 278 -11.40 53.94 -41.56
C SER A 278 -11.94 55.27 -42.09
N GLY A 279 -13.18 55.64 -41.76
CA GLY A 279 -13.79 56.93 -42.15
C GLY A 279 -13.27 58.15 -41.36
N THR A 280 -12.38 57.96 -40.39
CA THR A 280 -11.94 59.05 -39.51
C THR A 280 -11.04 60.05 -40.24
N THR A 281 -11.36 61.34 -40.13
CA THR A 281 -10.64 62.42 -40.84
C THR A 281 -9.74 63.30 -39.97
N ASN A 282 -9.76 63.12 -38.64
CA ASN A 282 -8.99 63.93 -37.68
C ASN A 282 -7.95 63.11 -36.89
N GLY A 283 -7.30 62.14 -37.55
CA GLY A 283 -6.21 61.37 -36.96
C GLY A 283 -4.87 62.12 -36.95
N PRO A 284 -3.89 61.70 -36.13
CA PRO A 284 -3.97 60.56 -35.22
C PRO A 284 -4.78 60.87 -33.95
N ILE A 285 -5.53 59.88 -33.46
CA ILE A 285 -6.21 59.93 -32.16
C ILE A 285 -5.50 58.98 -31.21
N VAL A 286 -5.21 59.44 -29.99
CA VAL A 286 -4.57 58.61 -28.97
C VAL A 286 -5.64 57.98 -28.10
N SER A 287 -5.68 56.64 -28.11
CA SER A 287 -6.43 55.83 -27.15
C SER A 287 -5.61 55.65 -25.89
N THR A 288 -6.19 55.99 -24.74
CA THR A 288 -5.58 55.83 -23.42
C THR A 288 -6.17 54.65 -22.67
N VAL A 289 -5.36 53.91 -21.94
CA VAL A 289 -5.79 52.86 -21.00
C VAL A 289 -5.12 53.08 -19.64
N ASP A 290 -5.88 52.86 -18.58
CA ASP A 290 -5.45 53.00 -17.18
C ASP A 290 -6.07 51.90 -16.31
N ASP A 291 -5.51 51.66 -15.12
CA ASP A 291 -6.02 50.73 -14.10
C ASP A 291 -6.40 49.34 -14.65
N LEU A 292 -5.54 48.73 -15.47
CA LEU A 292 -5.81 47.37 -15.96
C LEU A 292 -5.64 46.38 -14.81
N VAL A 293 -6.67 45.59 -14.53
CA VAL A 293 -6.61 44.50 -13.56
C VAL A 293 -7.29 43.28 -14.15
N ALA A 294 -6.55 42.18 -14.25
CA ALA A 294 -7.04 40.87 -14.63
C ALA A 294 -6.96 39.89 -13.45
N ARG A 295 -8.09 39.29 -13.10
CA ARG A 295 -8.21 38.32 -12.02
C ARG A 295 -8.58 36.95 -12.56
N SER A 296 -7.98 35.91 -11.98
CA SER A 296 -8.48 34.54 -12.17
C SER A 296 -9.75 34.34 -11.36
N LEU A 297 -10.76 33.79 -12.01
CA LEU A 297 -12.02 33.36 -11.41
C LEU A 297 -12.04 31.86 -11.12
N ALA A 298 -10.94 31.16 -11.41
CA ALA A 298 -10.80 29.77 -10.99
C ALA A 298 -10.83 29.71 -9.44
N PRO A 299 -11.46 28.68 -8.86
CA PRO A 299 -11.33 28.42 -7.43
C PRO A 299 -9.83 28.35 -7.07
N VAL A 300 -9.43 29.00 -5.98
CA VAL A 300 -8.08 28.84 -5.44
C VAL A 300 -7.99 27.41 -4.92
N ASN A 301 -7.08 26.61 -5.48
CA ASN A 301 -6.89 25.23 -5.07
C ASN A 301 -6.47 25.14 -3.60
N ALA A 302 -7.16 24.34 -2.80
CA ALA A 302 -6.74 24.00 -1.45
C ALA A 302 -5.75 22.82 -1.49
N ALA A 303 -4.68 22.88 -0.70
CA ALA A 303 -3.75 21.75 -0.61
C ALA A 303 -4.45 20.52 0.02
N PRO A 304 -4.08 19.29 -0.39
CA PRO A 304 -4.66 18.09 0.17
C PRO A 304 -4.25 17.88 1.64
N THR A 305 -4.90 16.97 2.34
CA THR A 305 -4.51 16.47 3.66
C THR A 305 -3.97 15.05 3.54
N ALA A 306 -2.67 14.88 3.85
CA ALA A 306 -2.01 13.58 3.85
C ALA A 306 -2.33 12.79 5.14
N SER A 307 -2.70 11.52 4.99
CA SER A 307 -2.95 10.62 6.12
C SER A 307 -2.67 9.17 5.74
N PHE A 308 -2.08 8.41 6.64
CA PHE A 308 -1.89 6.98 6.45
C PHE A 308 -1.87 6.17 7.74
N THR A 309 -2.13 4.87 7.62
CA THR A 309 -1.88 3.85 8.64
C THR A 309 -0.77 2.89 8.21
N ALA A 310 -0.14 2.24 9.19
CA ALA A 310 0.90 1.23 8.97
C ALA A 310 0.59 0.01 9.83
N THR A 311 0.71 -1.18 9.25
CA THR A 311 0.42 -2.46 9.89
C THR A 311 1.65 -3.37 9.78
N PRO A 312 2.53 -3.40 10.80
CA PRO A 312 3.70 -4.27 10.81
C PRO A 312 3.33 -5.75 10.94
N SER A 313 4.07 -6.62 10.23
CA SER A 313 3.97 -8.08 10.29
C SER A 313 5.37 -8.69 10.12
N GLY A 314 6.12 -8.80 11.22
CA GLY A 314 7.55 -9.17 11.18
C GLY A 314 8.35 -8.08 10.45
N ALA A 315 9.16 -8.48 9.46
CA ALA A 315 9.97 -7.57 8.64
C ALA A 315 9.17 -6.78 7.60
N THR A 316 7.94 -7.19 7.26
CA THR A 316 7.12 -6.54 6.24
C THR A 316 6.07 -5.64 6.87
N VAL A 317 5.92 -4.41 6.37
CA VAL A 317 4.90 -3.46 6.80
C VAL A 317 3.99 -3.14 5.61
N ALA A 318 2.67 -3.29 5.82
CA ALA A 318 1.66 -2.82 4.88
C ALA A 318 1.22 -1.40 5.25
N PHE A 319 1.09 -0.53 4.25
CA PHE A 319 0.65 0.85 4.43
C PHE A 319 -0.70 1.10 3.76
N ASP A 320 -1.49 2.03 4.30
CA ASP A 320 -2.76 2.45 3.71
C ASP A 320 -2.92 3.97 3.83
N ALA A 321 -2.82 4.67 2.70
CA ALA A 321 -3.01 6.11 2.59
C ALA A 321 -4.39 6.52 2.06
N THR A 322 -5.35 5.59 1.94
CA THR A 322 -6.69 5.88 1.42
C THR A 322 -7.50 6.83 2.32
N GLY A 323 -7.01 7.12 3.53
CA GLY A 323 -7.54 8.17 4.40
C GLY A 323 -7.13 9.60 4.02
N SER A 324 -6.22 9.80 3.05
CA SER A 324 -5.85 11.12 2.52
C SER A 324 -7.02 11.75 1.76
N ARG A 325 -7.17 13.07 1.85
CA ARG A 325 -8.33 13.79 1.30
C ARG A 325 -7.93 15.09 0.63
N ASP A 326 -8.71 15.45 -0.38
CA ASP A 326 -8.69 16.77 -0.98
C ASP A 326 -10.11 17.36 -0.88
N ALA A 327 -10.23 18.62 -0.48
CA ALA A 327 -11.49 19.25 -0.13
C ALA A 327 -12.22 19.84 -1.35
N ASP A 328 -11.46 20.24 -2.36
CA ASP A 328 -11.95 20.85 -3.61
C ASP A 328 -11.55 20.06 -4.86
N GLY A 329 -10.92 18.90 -4.69
CA GLY A 329 -10.50 18.03 -5.78
C GLY A 329 -10.33 16.54 -5.41
N SER A 330 -9.33 15.91 -6.01
CA SER A 330 -8.97 14.51 -5.84
C SER A 330 -7.46 14.33 -5.77
N ILE A 331 -7.02 13.26 -5.09
CA ILE A 331 -5.59 12.91 -4.99
C ILE A 331 -5.14 12.28 -6.32
N ALA A 332 -4.15 12.89 -6.97
CA ALA A 332 -3.55 12.42 -8.21
C ALA A 332 -2.43 11.39 -7.98
N SER A 333 -1.63 11.53 -6.93
CA SER A 333 -0.50 10.61 -6.67
C SER A 333 -0.09 10.51 -5.20
N TYR A 334 0.57 9.39 -4.88
CA TYR A 334 1.15 9.07 -3.57
C TYR A 334 2.63 8.72 -3.73
N ALA A 335 3.50 9.35 -2.95
CA ALA A 335 4.93 9.08 -2.90
C ALA A 335 5.37 8.80 -1.46
N TRP A 336 6.20 7.77 -1.28
CA TRP A 336 6.60 7.27 0.04
C TRP A 336 8.11 7.29 0.21
N THR A 337 8.55 7.54 1.43
CA THR A 337 9.93 7.30 1.90
C THR A 337 9.86 6.38 3.11
N PHE A 338 10.48 5.20 3.04
CA PHE A 338 10.34 4.19 4.10
C PHE A 338 11.33 4.38 5.27
N GLY A 339 12.25 5.34 5.18
CA GLY A 339 13.19 5.68 6.26
C GLY A 339 14.44 4.81 6.30
N ASP A 340 14.59 3.84 5.39
CA ASP A 340 15.77 3.00 5.20
C ASP A 340 16.56 3.34 3.91
N GLY A 341 16.24 4.49 3.31
CA GLY A 341 16.80 4.94 2.03
C GLY A 341 16.01 4.51 0.79
N THR A 342 14.98 3.68 0.95
CA THR A 342 14.10 3.26 -0.15
C THR A 342 12.81 4.08 -0.26
N SER A 343 12.15 4.01 -1.42
CA SER A 343 10.95 4.76 -1.75
C SER A 343 9.88 3.91 -2.41
N GLY A 344 8.63 4.35 -2.38
CA GLY A 344 7.49 3.65 -3.00
C GLY A 344 6.42 4.60 -3.54
N THR A 345 5.45 4.04 -4.27
CA THR A 345 4.31 4.77 -4.83
C THR A 345 3.00 4.01 -4.63
N GLY A 346 1.87 4.70 -4.84
CA GLY A 346 0.53 4.13 -4.74
C GLY A 346 -0.10 4.27 -3.35
N ALA A 347 -1.41 4.06 -3.27
CA ALA A 347 -2.17 4.29 -2.03
C ALA A 347 -1.99 3.19 -0.98
N ARG A 348 -1.59 1.98 -1.38
CA ARG A 348 -1.46 0.79 -0.51
C ARG A 348 -0.17 -0.01 -0.79
N PRO A 349 1.04 0.57 -0.60
CA PRO A 349 2.27 -0.19 -0.78
C PRO A 349 2.51 -1.13 0.40
N ALA A 350 3.35 -2.14 0.18
CA ALA A 350 3.98 -2.92 1.23
C ALA A 350 5.50 -2.82 1.07
N HIS A 351 6.23 -2.83 2.20
CA HIS A 351 7.69 -2.74 2.21
C HIS A 351 8.30 -3.73 3.21
N THR A 352 9.41 -4.37 2.84
CA THR A 352 10.14 -5.32 3.70
C THR A 352 11.47 -4.71 4.11
N TYR A 353 11.68 -4.56 5.43
CA TYR A 353 12.90 -4.01 6.00
C TYR A 353 13.93 -5.11 6.24
N ALA A 354 15.19 -4.83 5.89
CA ALA A 354 16.28 -5.79 6.04
C ALA A 354 16.70 -6.02 7.51
N ALA A 355 16.53 -5.00 8.35
CA ALA A 355 16.92 -5.04 9.76
C ALA A 355 15.72 -4.69 10.66
N PRO A 356 15.64 -5.24 11.88
CA PRO A 356 14.73 -4.72 12.89
C PRO A 356 15.14 -3.31 13.30
N GLY A 357 14.16 -2.47 13.61
CA GLY A 357 14.41 -1.07 13.94
C GLY A 357 13.16 -0.22 13.97
N THR A 358 13.31 1.05 14.32
CA THR A 358 12.24 2.04 14.17
C THR A 358 12.58 2.96 13.01
N TYR A 359 11.65 3.07 12.05
CA TYR A 359 11.83 3.82 10.82
C TYR A 359 10.84 4.99 10.76
N THR A 360 11.32 6.16 10.35
CA THR A 360 10.46 7.32 10.09
C THR A 360 9.93 7.23 8.67
N VAL A 361 8.68 6.80 8.53
CA VAL A 361 8.01 6.66 7.22
C VAL A 361 7.33 7.97 6.87
N GLY A 362 7.59 8.47 5.67
CA GLY A 362 7.00 9.68 5.10
C GLY A 362 6.06 9.36 3.94
N LEU A 363 4.95 10.09 3.88
CA LEU A 363 4.01 10.12 2.77
C LEU A 363 3.92 11.55 2.24
N THR A 364 3.98 11.70 0.92
CA THR A 364 3.60 12.92 0.21
C THR A 364 2.47 12.59 -0.76
N VAL A 365 1.38 13.36 -0.69
CA VAL A 365 0.26 13.28 -1.64
C VAL A 365 0.21 14.52 -2.50
N THR A 366 -0.16 14.36 -3.76
CA THR A 366 -0.34 15.43 -4.74
C THR A 366 -1.78 15.40 -5.23
N ASP A 367 -2.46 16.54 -5.26
CA ASP A 367 -3.81 16.65 -5.80
C ASP A 367 -3.84 16.80 -7.33
N ASN A 368 -5.05 16.86 -7.92
CA ASN A 368 -5.27 17.00 -9.35
C ASN A 368 -4.97 18.41 -9.90
N ALA A 369 -4.63 19.37 -9.05
CA ALA A 369 -4.16 20.71 -9.43
C ALA A 369 -2.66 20.91 -9.19
N GLY A 370 -1.97 19.89 -8.66
CA GLY A 370 -0.54 19.86 -8.42
C GLY A 370 -0.10 20.35 -7.04
N ALA A 371 -1.00 20.74 -6.13
CA ALA A 371 -0.60 21.07 -4.76
C ALA A 371 -0.28 19.78 -3.98
N THR A 372 0.60 19.91 -2.98
CA THR A 372 1.13 18.77 -2.24
C THR A 372 0.97 18.95 -0.74
N ALA A 373 0.89 17.82 -0.03
CA ALA A 373 0.98 17.77 1.42
C ALA A 373 1.72 16.52 1.87
N SER A 374 2.42 16.61 2.99
CA SER A 374 3.22 15.51 3.54
C SER A 374 2.89 15.24 5.00
N THR A 375 3.04 13.99 5.41
CA THR A 375 2.95 13.55 6.80
C THR A 375 3.94 12.42 7.06
N SER A 376 4.36 12.24 8.31
CA SER A 376 5.31 11.19 8.69
C SER A 376 4.91 10.49 9.98
N ARG A 377 5.21 9.19 10.11
CA ARG A 377 4.97 8.39 11.31
C ARG A 377 6.16 7.48 11.59
N SER A 378 6.48 7.29 12.86
CA SER A 378 7.45 6.27 13.29
C SER A 378 6.80 4.89 13.26
N VAL A 379 7.45 3.94 12.60
CA VAL A 379 7.00 2.55 12.49
C VAL A 379 8.10 1.64 13.05
N THR A 380 7.76 0.85 14.05
CA THR A 380 8.68 -0.14 14.63
C THR A 380 8.51 -1.48 13.94
N VAL A 381 9.60 -1.97 13.39
CA VAL A 381 9.74 -3.29 12.76
C VAL A 381 10.46 -4.19 13.76
N THR A 382 9.79 -5.26 14.17
CA THR A 382 10.36 -6.26 15.08
C THR A 382 10.96 -7.42 14.29
N PRO A 383 11.98 -8.12 14.83
CA PRO A 383 12.46 -9.35 14.23
C PRO A 383 11.28 -10.31 14.01
N ALA A 384 11.29 -11.08 12.92
CA ALA A 384 10.56 -12.34 12.91
C ALA A 384 11.12 -13.16 14.09
N GLY A 385 10.27 -13.62 15.01
CA GLY A 385 10.75 -14.36 16.17
C GLY A 385 11.54 -15.59 15.72
N ASN A 386 12.80 -15.72 16.16
CA ASN A 386 13.63 -16.86 15.81
C ASN A 386 13.15 -18.11 16.55
N ARG A 387 12.85 -19.19 15.83
CA ARG A 387 12.48 -20.47 16.42
C ARG A 387 13.73 -21.33 16.56
N ALA A 388 13.95 -21.87 17.76
CA ALA A 388 15.09 -22.73 18.01
C ALA A 388 15.10 -23.97 17.07
N PRO A 389 16.29 -24.46 16.69
CA PRO A 389 16.42 -25.64 15.84
C PRO A 389 15.91 -26.91 16.54
N VAL A 390 15.64 -27.95 15.75
CA VAL A 390 15.22 -29.28 16.19
C VAL A 390 16.39 -30.27 16.00
N PRO A 391 17.10 -30.65 17.08
CA PRO A 391 18.22 -31.58 16.99
C PRO A 391 17.74 -33.01 16.76
N THR A 392 18.39 -33.71 15.83
CA THR A 392 18.16 -35.14 15.58
C THR A 392 19.46 -35.90 15.79
N LEU A 393 19.48 -36.83 16.75
CA LEU A 393 20.68 -37.63 17.09
C LEU A 393 20.50 -39.09 16.67
N LEU A 394 21.39 -39.55 15.79
CA LEU A 394 21.56 -40.95 15.40
C LEU A 394 22.91 -41.48 15.89
N GLN A 395 22.99 -42.80 16.10
CA GLN A 395 24.13 -43.44 16.74
C GLN A 395 24.27 -44.91 16.33
N GLU A 396 25.52 -45.36 16.21
CA GLU A 396 25.92 -46.78 16.18
C GLU A 396 27.07 -47.04 17.15
N SER A 397 27.00 -48.12 17.94
CA SER A 397 28.08 -48.54 18.85
C SER A 397 28.74 -49.83 18.37
N ASN A 398 30.06 -49.89 18.35
CA ASN A 398 30.86 -51.08 18.07
C ASN A 398 31.96 -51.27 19.13
N ALA A 399 31.69 -52.16 20.10
CA ALA A 399 32.57 -52.38 21.25
C ALA A 399 32.86 -51.05 21.99
N THR A 400 34.11 -50.60 22.02
CA THR A 400 34.56 -49.38 22.71
C THR A 400 34.42 -48.12 21.87
N SER A 401 33.98 -48.21 20.61
CA SER A 401 33.79 -47.05 19.75
C SER A 401 32.31 -46.84 19.42
N ALA A 402 31.93 -45.60 19.15
CA ALA A 402 30.60 -45.24 18.67
C ALA A 402 30.68 -44.12 17.63
N SER A 403 29.86 -44.22 16.59
CA SER A 403 29.66 -43.17 15.59
C SER A 403 28.34 -42.47 15.84
N PHE A 404 28.33 -41.15 15.67
CA PHE A 404 27.20 -40.27 15.92
C PHE A 404 26.94 -39.37 14.72
N TRP A 405 25.67 -39.14 14.42
CA TRP A 405 25.23 -38.25 13.33
C TRP A 405 24.15 -37.28 13.82
N GLY A 406 24.37 -36.01 13.51
CA GLY A 406 23.48 -34.88 13.78
C GLY A 406 23.00 -34.18 12.51
N ASP A 407 23.41 -34.66 11.33
CA ASP A 407 23.17 -34.09 10.00
C ASP A 407 21.68 -34.01 9.60
N ARG A 408 20.81 -34.71 10.31
CA ARG A 408 19.34 -34.63 10.18
C ARG A 408 18.68 -33.63 11.11
N SER A 409 19.46 -32.80 11.82
CA SER A 409 18.90 -31.68 12.58
C SER A 409 18.35 -30.63 11.62
N THR A 410 17.22 -30.02 11.97
CA THR A 410 16.52 -29.07 11.10
C THR A 410 16.25 -27.77 11.83
N ASP A 411 16.15 -26.67 11.09
CA ASP A 411 15.68 -25.40 11.62
C ASP A 411 14.39 -25.00 10.89
N PRO A 412 13.26 -24.82 11.60
CA PRO A 412 12.00 -24.46 10.98
C PRO A 412 11.93 -23.09 10.30
N ASP A 413 12.82 -22.15 10.63
CA ASP A 413 12.82 -20.81 10.03
C ASP A 413 14.20 -20.33 9.54
N GLY A 414 15.16 -21.26 9.42
CA GLY A 414 16.54 -20.97 9.05
C GLY A 414 17.35 -22.21 8.71
N THR A 415 18.63 -22.22 9.10
CA THR A 415 19.57 -23.32 8.84
C THR A 415 20.40 -23.64 10.09
N VAL A 416 20.71 -24.92 10.31
CA VAL A 416 21.63 -25.34 11.38
C VAL A 416 23.08 -25.07 10.94
N VAL A 417 23.81 -24.26 11.71
CA VAL A 417 25.19 -23.82 11.38
C VAL A 417 26.26 -24.48 12.25
N ALA A 418 25.91 -25.07 13.39
CA ALA A 418 26.88 -25.73 14.27
C ALA A 418 26.33 -26.98 14.98
N HIS A 419 27.20 -27.97 15.19
CA HIS A 419 26.93 -29.20 15.93
C HIS A 419 28.02 -29.41 16.99
N HIS A 420 27.62 -29.54 18.25
CA HIS A 420 28.49 -29.80 19.40
C HIS A 420 28.04 -31.04 20.15
N TRP A 421 28.99 -31.91 20.51
CA TRP A 421 28.76 -33.18 21.16
C TRP A 421 29.40 -33.20 22.55
N ALA A 422 28.66 -33.65 23.55
CA ALA A 422 29.20 -34.09 24.83
C ALA A 422 28.98 -35.60 24.95
N PHE A 423 30.06 -36.39 25.04
CA PHE A 423 29.97 -37.85 24.97
C PHE A 423 29.65 -38.53 26.32
N GLY A 424 29.50 -37.75 27.39
CA GLY A 424 29.13 -38.27 28.72
C GLY A 424 30.28 -38.89 29.52
N ASP A 425 31.48 -39.00 28.93
CA ASP A 425 32.72 -39.45 29.59
C ASP A 425 33.68 -38.29 29.93
N GLY A 426 33.19 -37.05 29.83
CA GLY A 426 33.98 -35.82 30.03
C GLY A 426 34.66 -35.31 28.76
N THR A 427 34.59 -36.02 27.64
CA THR A 427 35.11 -35.57 26.35
C THR A 427 34.02 -34.94 25.47
N THR A 428 34.44 -34.16 24.47
CA THR A 428 33.56 -33.40 23.57
C THR A 428 33.96 -33.56 22.11
N GLY A 429 33.03 -33.33 21.19
CA GLY A 429 33.26 -33.37 19.74
C GLY A 429 32.52 -32.25 19.00
N THR A 430 32.90 -32.02 17.74
CA THR A 430 32.22 -31.06 16.85
C THR A 430 32.03 -31.66 15.45
N GLY A 431 31.03 -31.16 14.72
CA GLY A 431 30.72 -31.61 13.36
C GLY A 431 29.43 -32.43 13.25
N ALA A 432 28.87 -32.49 12.04
CA ALA A 432 27.59 -33.17 11.79
C ALA A 432 27.68 -34.70 11.88
N ALA A 433 28.87 -35.27 11.74
CA ALA A 433 29.17 -36.67 11.98
C ALA A 433 30.48 -36.79 12.76
N VAL A 434 30.51 -37.61 13.79
CA VAL A 434 31.69 -37.80 14.65
C VAL A 434 31.79 -39.24 15.13
N THR A 435 33.02 -39.76 15.23
CA THR A 435 33.30 -41.04 15.88
C THR A 435 34.05 -40.78 17.18
N HIS A 436 33.67 -41.48 18.25
CA HIS A 436 34.30 -41.38 19.56
C HIS A 436 34.66 -42.77 20.10
N THR A 437 35.76 -42.85 20.85
CA THR A 437 36.22 -44.09 21.49
C THR A 437 36.24 -43.91 22.99
N TYR A 438 35.50 -44.76 23.70
CA TYR A 438 35.41 -44.79 25.16
C TYR A 438 36.53 -45.65 25.75
N ALA A 439 37.25 -45.08 26.72
CA ALA A 439 38.37 -45.77 27.37
C ALA A 439 37.91 -46.99 28.20
N THR A 440 36.71 -46.94 28.76
CA THR A 440 36.12 -48.00 29.57
C THR A 440 34.72 -48.34 29.08
N PRO A 441 34.35 -49.64 28.98
CA PRO A 441 32.97 -50.04 28.76
C PRO A 441 32.04 -49.47 29.82
N GLY A 442 30.81 -49.11 29.44
CA GLY A 442 29.88 -48.44 30.34
C GLY A 442 28.66 -47.89 29.63
N SER A 443 27.80 -47.21 30.39
CA SER A 443 26.69 -46.44 29.84
C SER A 443 26.99 -44.95 29.93
N PHE A 444 26.72 -44.23 28.84
CA PHE A 444 27.07 -42.82 28.69
C PHE A 444 25.87 -42.03 28.16
N ASP A 445 25.61 -40.86 28.76
CA ASP A 445 24.60 -39.92 28.28
C ASP A 445 25.25 -38.98 27.26
N VAL A 446 24.93 -39.17 25.99
CA VAL A 446 25.47 -38.38 24.89
C VAL A 446 24.50 -37.26 24.54
N THR A 447 24.98 -36.02 24.56
CA THR A 447 24.20 -34.83 24.22
C THR A 447 24.69 -34.21 22.92
N LEU A 448 23.79 -34.05 21.95
CA LEU A 448 23.98 -33.21 20.77
C LEU A 448 23.34 -31.84 21.03
N THR A 449 24.11 -30.76 20.90
CA THR A 449 23.61 -29.39 20.85
C THR A 449 23.81 -28.83 19.46
N VAL A 450 22.75 -28.28 18.86
CA VAL A 450 22.78 -27.64 17.54
C VAL A 450 22.46 -26.15 17.66
N THR A 451 23.08 -25.34 16.80
CA THR A 451 22.88 -23.87 16.74
C THR A 451 22.41 -23.47 15.35
N ASP A 452 21.45 -22.56 15.26
CA ASP A 452 20.95 -22.00 13.99
C ASP A 452 21.73 -20.76 13.51
N ASP A 453 21.38 -20.27 12.31
CA ASP A 453 21.98 -19.10 11.67
C ASP A 453 21.71 -17.77 12.38
N ARG A 454 20.88 -17.77 13.42
CA ARG A 454 20.56 -16.60 14.26
C ARG A 454 20.99 -16.80 15.72
N GLY A 455 21.74 -17.86 16.00
CA GLY A 455 22.36 -18.15 17.29
C GLY A 455 21.48 -18.83 18.33
N ALA A 456 20.24 -19.25 18.02
CA ALA A 456 19.48 -20.04 18.98
C ALA A 456 19.95 -21.49 18.99
N THR A 457 19.88 -22.11 20.17
CA THR A 457 20.41 -23.45 20.42
C THR A 457 19.35 -24.39 20.96
N ALA A 458 19.44 -25.65 20.60
CA ALA A 458 18.64 -26.73 21.19
C ALA A 458 19.49 -28.00 21.35
N ALA A 459 19.12 -28.84 22.31
CA ALA A 459 19.87 -30.06 22.61
C ALA A 459 18.98 -31.30 22.74
N VAL A 460 19.53 -32.46 22.39
CA VAL A 460 18.94 -33.78 22.61
C VAL A 460 19.98 -34.68 23.30
N THR A 461 19.55 -35.43 24.31
CA THR A 461 20.39 -36.38 25.05
C THR A 461 19.89 -37.79 24.84
N ARG A 462 20.81 -38.71 24.54
CA ARG A 462 20.53 -40.14 24.39
C ARG A 462 21.51 -40.97 25.21
N ARG A 463 20.98 -41.90 25.99
CA ARG A 463 21.79 -42.87 26.74
C ARG A 463 22.25 -43.98 25.81
N ILE A 464 23.53 -44.31 25.90
CA ILE A 464 24.17 -45.33 25.08
C ILE A 464 24.89 -46.34 25.96
N SER A 465 25.12 -47.54 25.42
CA SER A 465 25.95 -48.58 26.03
C SER A 465 27.13 -48.89 25.11
N VAL A 466 28.33 -48.98 25.67
CA VAL A 466 29.54 -49.44 24.97
C VAL A 466 30.17 -50.60 25.75
N TYR A 467 30.71 -51.56 25.00
CA TYR A 467 31.07 -52.89 25.51
C TYR A 467 32.56 -53.17 25.30
N ALA A 468 33.14 -54.09 26.09
CA ALA A 468 34.53 -54.47 25.89
C ALA A 468 34.73 -55.13 24.52
N ALA A 469 35.87 -54.85 23.88
CA ALA A 469 36.26 -55.49 22.64
C ALA A 469 36.35 -57.02 22.83
N GLY A 470 35.64 -57.78 22.00
CA GLY A 470 35.65 -59.25 22.02
C GLY A 470 34.59 -59.91 22.92
N THR A 471 33.84 -59.17 23.73
CA THR A 471 32.67 -59.70 24.45
C THR A 471 31.39 -59.41 23.68
N ARG A 472 30.68 -60.46 23.22
CA ARG A 472 29.35 -60.29 22.61
C ARG A 472 28.34 -59.86 23.68
N PRO A 473 27.48 -58.85 23.43
CA PRO A 473 26.37 -58.57 24.33
C PRO A 473 25.48 -59.81 24.44
N THR A 474 25.01 -60.12 25.64
CA THR A 474 24.01 -61.17 25.83
C THR A 474 22.71 -60.78 25.14
N GLN A 475 21.89 -61.76 24.73
CA GLN A 475 20.59 -61.48 24.09
C GLN A 475 19.72 -60.52 24.93
N ALA A 476 19.79 -60.60 26.26
CA ALA A 476 19.09 -59.71 27.17
C ALA A 476 19.64 -58.27 27.16
N GLN A 477 20.97 -58.10 27.09
CA GLN A 477 21.61 -56.77 26.98
C GLN A 477 21.29 -56.11 25.63
N TRP A 478 21.30 -56.89 24.55
CA TRP A 478 20.94 -56.40 23.22
C TRP A 478 19.45 -56.03 23.10
N LEU A 479 18.54 -56.82 23.70
CA LEU A 479 17.10 -56.48 23.76
C LEU A 479 16.85 -55.21 24.58
N ALA A 480 17.58 -55.02 25.68
CA ALA A 480 17.49 -53.83 26.53
C ALA A 480 17.97 -52.56 25.80
N ASP A 481 19.00 -52.65 24.96
CA ASP A 481 19.49 -51.54 24.14
C ASP A 481 18.56 -51.21 22.95
N LEU A 482 17.86 -52.22 22.41
CA LEU A 482 16.92 -52.04 21.29
C LEU A 482 15.62 -51.35 21.69
N THR A 483 15.11 -51.61 22.89
CA THR A 483 13.80 -51.12 23.33
C THR A 483 13.71 -49.57 23.27
N PRO A 484 14.71 -48.80 23.75
CA PRO A 484 14.72 -47.34 23.60
C PRO A 484 14.93 -46.86 22.16
N ALA A 485 15.65 -47.62 21.33
CA ALA A 485 15.89 -47.27 19.93
C ALA A 485 14.62 -47.42 19.07
N VAL A 486 13.83 -48.46 19.36
CA VAL A 486 12.52 -48.70 18.77
C VAL A 486 11.52 -47.64 19.24
N ASP A 487 11.49 -47.31 20.54
CA ASP A 487 10.63 -46.24 21.07
C ASP A 487 10.93 -44.87 20.44
N GLY A 488 12.22 -44.55 20.22
CA GLY A 488 12.62 -43.33 19.50
C GLY A 488 12.20 -43.32 18.02
N GLY A 489 12.15 -44.49 17.38
CA GLY A 489 11.62 -44.64 16.02
C GLY A 489 10.08 -44.53 15.95
N ILE A 490 9.37 -45.02 16.98
CA ILE A 490 7.91 -44.92 17.11
C ILE A 490 7.48 -43.45 17.29
N ALA A 491 8.19 -42.67 18.11
CA ALA A 491 7.91 -41.24 18.27
C ALA A 491 8.10 -40.44 16.96
N HIS A 492 9.06 -40.82 16.11
CA HIS A 492 9.24 -40.24 14.78
C HIS A 492 8.08 -40.59 13.82
N LEU A 493 7.52 -41.79 13.95
CA LEU A 493 6.35 -42.24 13.19
C LEU A 493 5.07 -41.48 13.58
N GLU A 494 4.87 -41.19 14.87
CA GLU A 494 3.75 -40.35 15.35
C GLU A 494 3.85 -38.90 14.85
N ALA A 495 5.06 -38.37 14.62
CA ALA A 495 5.22 -37.06 13.97
C ALA A 495 4.83 -37.07 12.48
N SER A 496 4.74 -38.25 11.86
CA SER A 496 4.38 -38.47 10.45
C SER A 496 2.96 -39.03 10.24
N ALA A 497 2.07 -38.89 11.26
CA ALA A 497 0.77 -39.52 11.55
C ALA A 497 -0.30 -39.78 10.45
N SER A 498 0.00 -39.88 9.16
CA SER A 498 -1.00 -40.02 8.10
C SER A 498 -0.83 -41.23 7.16
N VAL A 499 -0.11 -42.29 7.56
CA VAL A 499 0.00 -43.51 6.73
C VAL A 499 -0.71 -44.72 7.36
N PRO A 500 -1.90 -45.10 6.87
CA PRO A 500 -2.59 -46.32 7.33
C PRO A 500 -2.57 -47.40 6.25
N ARG A 501 -1.65 -48.39 6.26
CA ARG A 501 -1.65 -49.47 5.24
C ARG A 501 -1.01 -50.83 5.64
N PRO A 502 -1.45 -51.94 5.00
CA PRO A 502 -1.08 -53.34 5.28
C PRO A 502 0.40 -53.68 5.06
N ALA A 503 0.87 -54.75 5.72
CA ALA A 503 2.27 -55.18 5.70
C ALA A 503 2.50 -56.54 5.01
N ILE A 504 3.70 -56.72 4.43
CA ILE A 504 4.18 -57.93 3.77
C ILE A 504 5.45 -58.41 4.50
N VAL A 505 5.48 -59.67 4.93
CA VAL A 505 6.66 -60.30 5.57
C VAL A 505 7.46 -61.10 4.54
N LEU A 506 8.75 -60.76 4.37
CA LEU A 506 9.71 -61.46 3.52
C LEU A 506 10.67 -62.32 4.38
N ASP A 507 10.68 -63.63 4.15
CA ASP A 507 11.62 -64.58 4.75
C ASP A 507 12.89 -64.64 3.91
N ILE A 508 14.02 -64.19 4.46
CA ILE A 508 15.32 -64.20 3.79
C ILE A 508 16.31 -65.00 4.62
N ASP A 509 16.83 -66.09 4.04
CA ASP A 509 17.86 -66.87 4.72
C ASP A 509 19.21 -66.14 4.65
N ASN A 510 19.87 -65.97 5.80
CA ASN A 510 21.09 -65.16 5.96
C ASN A 510 22.26 -65.69 5.09
N THR A 511 22.30 -67.00 4.84
CA THR A 511 23.27 -67.63 3.92
C THR A 511 23.12 -67.16 2.48
N SER A 512 21.89 -66.89 2.01
CA SER A 512 21.65 -66.37 0.66
C SER A 512 22.21 -64.96 0.50
N LEU A 513 22.13 -64.12 1.53
CA LEU A 513 22.64 -62.74 1.54
C LEU A 513 24.16 -62.67 1.72
N GLN A 514 24.78 -63.61 2.43
CA GLN A 514 26.24 -63.70 2.50
C GLN A 514 26.86 -64.25 1.21
N SER A 515 26.21 -65.21 0.53
CA SER A 515 26.63 -65.66 -0.81
C SER A 515 26.27 -64.65 -1.91
N TYR A 516 25.31 -63.74 -1.67
CA TYR A 516 24.82 -62.73 -2.61
C TYR A 516 25.87 -61.68 -2.98
N TYR A 517 26.80 -61.39 -2.08
CA TYR A 517 27.95 -60.52 -2.36
C TYR A 517 29.20 -61.28 -2.83
N GLY A 518 29.06 -62.60 -3.08
CA GLY A 518 30.05 -63.43 -3.74
C GLY A 518 29.53 -63.97 -5.07
N ASN A 519 29.73 -63.22 -6.16
CA ASN A 519 29.63 -63.61 -7.58
C ASN A 519 28.53 -64.64 -7.97
N ALA A 520 27.32 -64.18 -8.31
CA ALA A 520 26.70 -64.36 -9.63
C ALA A 520 25.18 -64.06 -9.65
N ALA A 521 24.80 -63.32 -10.69
CA ALA A 521 23.48 -62.97 -11.23
C ALA A 521 22.28 -63.89 -10.90
N ALA A 522 21.26 -63.35 -10.19
CA ALA A 522 19.82 -63.68 -10.39
C ALA A 522 18.90 -62.93 -9.39
N VAL A 523 18.82 -61.58 -9.37
CA VAL A 523 17.81 -60.88 -8.51
C VAL A 523 17.30 -59.49 -9.01
N PRO A 524 16.89 -59.27 -10.28
CA PRO A 524 16.11 -58.05 -10.59
C PRO A 524 14.66 -58.11 -10.04
N ALA A 525 13.99 -59.27 -10.13
CA ALA A 525 12.55 -59.39 -9.88
C ALA A 525 12.11 -59.15 -8.42
N VAL A 526 12.91 -59.55 -7.43
CA VAL A 526 12.56 -59.39 -5.99
C VAL A 526 12.64 -57.93 -5.55
N LEU A 527 13.67 -57.21 -6.02
CA LEU A 527 13.85 -55.78 -5.76
C LEU A 527 12.81 -54.92 -6.49
N GLU A 528 12.37 -55.35 -7.67
CA GLU A 528 11.31 -54.68 -8.43
C GLU A 528 9.93 -54.88 -7.79
N PHE A 529 9.62 -56.09 -7.31
CA PHE A 529 8.43 -56.36 -6.51
C PHE A 529 8.39 -55.50 -5.23
N GLN A 530 9.52 -55.38 -4.53
CA GLN A 530 9.65 -54.57 -3.31
C GLN A 530 9.38 -53.09 -3.56
N ARG A 531 9.96 -52.51 -4.61
CA ARG A 531 9.71 -51.12 -5.00
C ARG A 531 8.24 -50.91 -5.37
N ALA A 532 7.64 -51.85 -6.11
CA ALA A 532 6.23 -51.77 -6.48
C ALA A 532 5.29 -51.88 -5.27
N ALA A 533 5.63 -52.69 -4.27
CA ALA A 533 4.86 -52.84 -3.04
C ALA A 533 4.93 -51.58 -2.16
N ILE A 534 6.12 -51.00 -1.98
CA ILE A 534 6.30 -49.75 -1.22
C ILE A 534 5.60 -48.58 -1.93
N ALA A 535 5.69 -48.48 -3.26
CA ALA A 535 4.98 -47.46 -4.02
C ALA A 535 3.44 -47.58 -3.90
N ARG A 536 2.93 -48.78 -3.62
CA ARG A 536 1.51 -49.04 -3.34
C ARG A 536 1.15 -48.87 -1.85
N GLY A 537 2.13 -48.49 -1.04
CA GLY A 537 2.00 -48.14 0.36
C GLY A 537 1.98 -49.33 1.31
N TYR A 538 2.55 -50.47 0.93
CA TYR A 538 2.72 -51.60 1.84
C TYR A 538 3.97 -51.43 2.73
N THR A 539 3.87 -51.88 3.99
CA THR A 539 4.96 -51.97 4.97
C THR A 539 5.73 -53.29 4.74
N ILE A 540 7.07 -53.30 4.73
CA ILE A 540 7.86 -54.53 4.44
C ILE A 540 8.61 -54.99 5.70
N LEU A 541 8.39 -56.25 6.11
CA LEU A 541 8.96 -56.87 7.32
C LEU A 541 9.94 -57.98 6.92
N PHE A 542 11.01 -58.22 7.69
CA PHE A 542 12.04 -59.22 7.37
C PHE A 542 12.13 -60.32 8.43
N ALA A 543 12.20 -61.58 8.02
CA ALA A 543 12.50 -62.71 8.90
C ALA A 543 13.85 -63.35 8.49
N THR A 544 14.77 -63.52 9.45
CA THR A 544 16.10 -64.12 9.18
C THR A 544 16.37 -65.33 10.09
N GLY A 545 16.99 -66.37 9.52
CA GLY A 545 17.03 -67.72 10.12
C GLY A 545 18.31 -68.16 10.84
N ARG A 546 19.43 -67.42 10.80
CA ARG A 546 20.68 -67.83 11.45
C ARG A 546 21.44 -66.68 12.07
N SER A 547 21.67 -66.82 13.40
CA SER A 547 22.36 -65.91 14.33
C SER A 547 21.83 -64.48 14.36
N ALA A 548 22.02 -63.77 15.48
CA ALA A 548 21.77 -62.33 15.55
C ALA A 548 22.53 -61.64 14.40
N ASP A 549 21.82 -60.85 13.59
CA ASP A 549 22.40 -60.05 12.51
C ASP A 549 23.54 -59.23 13.10
N THR A 550 24.79 -59.51 12.71
CA THR A 550 25.98 -58.81 13.20
C THR A 550 26.13 -57.44 12.54
N GLY A 551 25.00 -56.75 12.34
CA GLY A 551 24.93 -55.38 11.83
C GLY A 551 25.11 -55.23 10.32
N GLY A 552 25.06 -56.30 9.53
CA GLY A 552 25.32 -56.22 8.09
C GLY A 552 24.07 -55.93 7.26
N THR A 553 22.98 -56.65 7.53
CA THR A 553 21.85 -56.71 6.60
C THR A 553 20.90 -55.53 6.80
N LEU A 554 20.57 -55.22 8.05
CA LEU A 554 19.70 -54.08 8.38
C LEU A 554 20.27 -52.74 7.92
N TRP A 555 21.56 -52.55 8.19
CA TRP A 555 22.27 -51.32 7.92
C TRP A 555 22.36 -51.03 6.41
N GLN A 556 22.63 -52.06 5.60
CA GLN A 556 22.66 -51.93 4.14
C GLN A 556 21.28 -51.61 3.54
N LEU A 557 20.20 -52.19 4.10
CA LEU A 557 18.83 -51.90 3.66
C LEU A 557 18.41 -50.46 4.02
N GLN A 558 18.79 -49.97 5.20
CA GLN A 558 18.51 -48.59 5.62
C GLN A 558 19.33 -47.54 4.85
N GLN A 559 20.61 -47.82 4.54
CA GLN A 559 21.46 -46.97 3.68
C GLN A 559 20.92 -46.86 2.25
N ALA A 560 20.32 -47.92 1.72
CA ALA A 560 19.67 -47.92 0.40
C ALA A 560 18.26 -47.30 0.40
N GLY A 561 17.83 -46.71 1.53
CA GLY A 561 16.57 -45.97 1.65
C GLY A 561 15.35 -46.81 2.01
N TYR A 562 15.52 -48.07 2.42
CA TYR A 562 14.43 -48.97 2.77
C TYR A 562 14.08 -48.92 4.26
N ARG A 563 12.78 -49.02 4.56
CA ARG A 563 12.23 -49.08 5.93
C ARG A 563 12.07 -50.54 6.36
N VAL A 564 12.67 -50.91 7.49
CA VAL A 564 12.61 -52.26 8.08
C VAL A 564 11.72 -52.20 9.30
N ASP A 565 10.56 -52.84 9.24
CA ASP A 565 9.48 -52.56 10.19
C ASP A 565 9.35 -53.59 11.34
N ALA A 566 9.92 -54.78 11.20
CA ALA A 566 10.12 -55.75 12.28
C ALA A 566 11.12 -56.83 11.86
N LEU A 567 11.71 -57.49 12.86
CA LEU A 567 12.61 -58.63 12.71
C LEU A 567 12.14 -59.81 13.55
N CYS A 568 12.31 -61.00 13.00
CA CYS A 568 12.15 -62.24 13.76
C CYS A 568 13.48 -62.97 13.90
N PHE A 569 13.80 -63.31 15.14
CA PHE A 569 15.01 -64.03 15.50
C PHE A 569 14.71 -65.51 15.76
N ARG A 570 15.77 -66.32 15.72
CA ARG A 570 15.70 -67.74 16.07
C ARG A 570 15.25 -67.88 17.53
N ASP A 571 14.09 -68.49 17.74
CA ASP A 571 13.65 -68.97 19.06
C ASP A 571 14.66 -70.03 19.58
N PRO A 572 15.34 -69.80 20.72
CA PRO A 572 16.28 -70.76 21.30
C PRO A 572 15.63 -72.09 21.69
N ALA A 573 14.33 -72.09 21.99
CA ALA A 573 13.58 -73.28 22.37
C ALA A 573 13.15 -74.13 21.16
N ALA A 574 13.25 -73.60 19.96
CA ALA A 574 12.86 -74.30 18.74
C ALA A 574 13.96 -75.28 18.29
N THR A 575 13.52 -76.51 17.97
CA THR A 575 14.40 -77.64 17.61
C THR A 575 15.16 -77.45 16.30
N SER A 576 14.78 -76.47 15.48
CA SER A 576 15.47 -76.12 14.25
C SER A 576 15.21 -74.67 13.84
N THR A 577 16.06 -74.12 12.97
CA THR A 577 15.82 -72.83 12.30
C THR A 577 14.43 -72.77 11.65
N GLN A 578 14.00 -73.88 11.03
CA GLN A 578 12.69 -73.95 10.36
C GLN A 578 11.53 -73.85 11.36
N ALA A 579 11.67 -74.47 12.53
CA ALA A 579 10.67 -74.39 13.59
C ALA A 579 10.55 -72.96 14.15
N SER A 580 11.67 -72.26 14.36
CA SER A 580 11.65 -70.84 14.76
C SER A 580 10.95 -69.96 13.73
N LYS A 581 11.22 -70.19 12.43
CA LYS A 581 10.57 -69.46 11.34
C LYS A 581 9.05 -69.69 11.32
N THR A 582 8.61 -70.94 11.49
CA THR A 582 7.18 -71.28 11.56
C THR A 582 6.48 -70.67 12.77
N ALA A 583 7.10 -70.69 13.94
CA ALA A 583 6.55 -70.08 15.15
C ALA A 583 6.41 -68.55 15.02
N CYS A 584 7.46 -67.90 14.48
CA CYS A 584 7.41 -66.49 14.16
C CYS A 584 6.26 -66.16 13.20
N ARG A 585 6.15 -66.89 12.08
CA ARG A 585 5.07 -66.69 11.10
C ARG A 585 3.69 -66.82 11.76
N ALA A 586 3.48 -67.86 12.57
CA ALA A 586 2.23 -68.06 13.28
C ALA A 586 1.89 -66.89 14.23
N ALA A 587 2.88 -66.36 14.95
CA ALA A 587 2.70 -65.22 15.84
C ALA A 587 2.29 -63.94 15.09
N TRP A 588 2.93 -63.66 13.94
CA TRP A 588 2.57 -62.49 13.13
C TRP A 588 1.23 -62.65 12.43
N THR A 589 0.91 -63.82 11.90
CA THR A 589 -0.45 -64.07 11.35
C THR A 589 -1.52 -63.87 12.42
N ALA A 590 -1.27 -64.31 13.67
CA ALA A 590 -2.19 -64.10 14.78
C ALA A 590 -2.39 -62.62 15.16
N GLN A 591 -1.42 -61.77 14.84
CA GLN A 591 -1.51 -60.31 15.03
C GLN A 591 -2.09 -59.58 13.80
N GLY A 592 -2.60 -60.32 12.79
CA GLY A 592 -3.30 -59.75 11.63
C GLY A 592 -2.41 -59.41 10.44
N TYR A 593 -1.15 -59.89 10.42
CA TYR A 593 -0.21 -59.64 9.33
C TYR A 593 -0.32 -60.70 8.22
N THR A 594 -0.16 -60.28 6.96
CA THR A 594 -0.18 -61.18 5.79
C THR A 594 1.25 -61.59 5.41
N ILE A 595 1.49 -62.89 5.26
CA ILE A 595 2.83 -63.45 5.01
C ILE A 595 2.96 -63.90 3.56
N VAL A 596 4.03 -63.49 2.88
CA VAL A 596 4.30 -63.82 1.47
C VAL A 596 5.73 -64.35 1.33
N ALA A 597 5.90 -65.61 0.95
CA ALA A 597 7.22 -66.26 0.86
C ALA A 597 7.70 -66.44 -0.58
N ASN A 598 9.02 -66.36 -0.80
CA ASN A 598 9.65 -66.34 -2.13
C ASN A 598 10.27 -67.70 -2.57
N ARG A 599 10.13 -68.78 -1.78
CA ARG A 599 10.48 -70.13 -2.21
C ARG A 599 9.44 -71.14 -1.78
N THR A 600 9.10 -72.06 -2.68
CA THR A 600 8.19 -73.18 -2.43
C THR A 600 8.67 -74.09 -1.29
N THR A 601 9.98 -74.25 -1.10
CA THR A 601 10.54 -75.04 0.02
C THR A 601 10.31 -74.43 1.40
N ASP A 602 10.18 -73.10 1.49
CA ASP A 602 9.90 -72.41 2.76
C ASP A 602 8.39 -72.39 3.11
N LEU A 603 7.54 -72.77 2.15
CA LEU A 603 6.08 -72.88 2.29
C LEU A 603 5.59 -74.31 2.59
N LEU A 604 6.42 -75.34 2.37
CA LEU A 604 5.97 -76.75 2.34
C LEU A 604 6.31 -77.53 3.63
N GLY A 605 5.87 -77.02 4.78
CA GLY A 605 5.70 -77.82 5.99
C GLY A 605 4.29 -78.40 6.07
N GLY A 606 4.11 -79.63 5.55
CA GLY A 606 2.99 -80.57 5.80
C GLY A 606 1.58 -80.01 6.02
N ASN A 607 0.74 -80.09 4.99
CA ASN A 607 -0.73 -79.98 4.97
C ASN A 607 -1.37 -78.59 5.26
N SER A 608 -1.50 -77.77 4.22
CA SER A 608 -2.81 -77.36 3.68
C SER A 608 -2.60 -76.47 2.46
N GLY A 609 -3.10 -76.91 1.31
CA GLY A 609 -3.11 -76.11 0.10
C GLY A 609 -3.99 -74.88 0.27
N GLN A 610 -3.39 -73.69 0.16
CA GLN A 610 -3.92 -72.56 -0.59
C GLN A 610 -2.74 -71.78 -1.17
N GLN A 611 -2.58 -71.85 -2.49
CA GLN A 611 -1.75 -70.92 -3.26
C GLN A 611 -2.51 -69.59 -3.32
N TYR A 612 -1.98 -68.54 -2.69
CA TYR A 612 -2.45 -67.18 -2.96
C TYR A 612 -1.66 -66.61 -4.13
N LEU A 613 -2.19 -66.87 -5.33
CA LEU A 613 -1.95 -66.04 -6.51
C LEU A 613 -2.43 -64.63 -6.20
N LEU A 614 -1.52 -63.66 -6.17
CA LEU A 614 -1.92 -62.26 -6.31
C LEU A 614 -2.37 -62.07 -7.77
N PRO A 615 -3.64 -61.73 -8.01
CA PRO A 615 -4.12 -61.51 -9.36
C PRO A 615 -3.44 -60.25 -9.91
N ASN A 616 -2.79 -60.39 -11.07
CA ASN A 616 -2.27 -59.32 -11.95
C ASN A 616 -0.79 -58.96 -11.92
N TYR A 617 0.14 -59.89 -11.69
CA TYR A 617 1.49 -59.74 -12.27
C TYR A 617 1.94 -61.06 -12.90
N GLY A 618 1.85 -61.09 -14.22
CA GLY A 618 2.28 -62.19 -15.06
C GLY A 618 3.80 -62.33 -15.08
N PHE A 619 4.23 -63.54 -15.42
CA PHE A 619 5.60 -63.91 -15.76
C PHE A 619 6.28 -62.87 -16.64
N LEU A 620 7.48 -62.46 -16.26
CA LEU A 620 8.54 -62.00 -17.16
C LEU A 620 9.87 -62.46 -16.54
N ASP A 621 10.67 -63.10 -17.40
CA ASP A 621 11.91 -63.87 -17.19
C ASP A 621 12.99 -63.17 -16.34
#